data_AF-A0A9D2U812-F1
#
_entry.id   AF-A0A9D2U812-F1
#
_cell.length_a   1.000
_cell.length_b   1.000
_cell.length_c   1.000
_cell.angle_alpha   90.00
_cell.angle_beta   90.00
_cell.angle_gamma   90.00
#
_symmetry.space_group_name_H-M   'P 1'
#
loop_
_entity.id
_entity.type
_entity.pdbx_description
1 polymer ?
#
loop_
_entity_poly.entity_id
_entity_poly.type
_entity_poly.pdbx_seq_one_letter_code
_entity_poly.pdbx_strand_id
1 'polypeptide(L)'
;MMELVTGGSGSGKSAYAEERICTLHRRLCKERNTEIPLYYIADMIPYGRETEQKIGKHRQQRAGKGFATLEWYVDLPGKLSGAETEGAAQAGSEDLSGACVLLECVSNLTANEMYEPGGAGAYTVERITEGVRMLRERCAHLVVVTNDVFRESVPDSDEMAQYKKNLGEVNRALAQMADRVTEVVFGRTVCVKGEEAGKTVRAADEGADAGMILITGGAYQGKLEYAKEKYEFTKWTDGAVCETDEIHSCRVLDHFHLFIRRWLQTGKTQEELIRLLFEQDEDQQEEKRIIICDETGCGLVPVDAFEREYRETAGRICTALAEHADEVYRVVCGIGMRIK
;
A
#
# COMPACT_ATOMS: atom_id res chain seq x y z
N MET A 1 -1.47 -21.16 -5.45
CA MET A 1 -2.07 -19.89 -5.97
C MET A 1 -1.13 -18.75 -5.66
N MET A 2 -0.87 -17.89 -6.64
CA MET A 2 -0.10 -16.65 -6.49
C MET A 2 -1.01 -15.42 -6.61
N GLU A 3 -0.94 -14.52 -5.63
CA GLU A 3 -1.61 -13.23 -5.67
C GLU A 3 -0.60 -12.08 -5.59
N LEU A 4 -0.70 -11.14 -6.52
CA LEU A 4 0.06 -9.89 -6.50
C LEU A 4 -0.80 -8.78 -5.90
N VAL A 5 -0.33 -8.18 -4.82
CA VAL A 5 -0.97 -7.04 -4.14
C VAL A 5 -0.17 -5.78 -4.46
N THR A 6 -0.84 -4.76 -5.00
CA THR A 6 -0.23 -3.45 -5.30
C THR A 6 -1.01 -2.33 -4.64
N GLY A 7 -0.39 -1.16 -4.51
CA GLY A 7 -1.03 0.04 -3.98
C GLY A 7 -0.02 1.09 -3.56
N GLY A 8 -0.50 2.31 -3.33
CA GLY A 8 0.33 3.42 -2.86
C GLY A 8 0.88 3.22 -1.44
N SER A 9 1.71 4.15 -0.99
CA SER A 9 2.12 4.25 0.42
C SER A 9 0.93 4.52 1.34
N GLY A 10 0.96 3.96 2.54
CA GLY A 10 -0.12 4.13 3.52
C GLY A 10 -1.49 3.58 3.11
N SER A 11 -1.58 2.85 1.99
CA SER A 11 -2.86 2.34 1.44
C SER A 11 -3.46 1.15 2.17
N GLY A 12 -2.76 0.52 3.12
CA GLY A 12 -3.20 -0.70 3.80
C GLY A 12 -2.85 -2.02 3.10
N LYS A 13 -2.07 -1.99 2.01
CA LYS A 13 -1.68 -3.20 1.26
C LYS A 13 -1.00 -4.30 2.09
N SER A 14 -0.15 -3.93 3.05
CA SER A 14 0.55 -4.88 3.94
C SER A 14 -0.42 -5.63 4.83
N ALA A 15 -1.34 -4.91 5.50
CA ALA A 15 -2.38 -5.50 6.34
C ALA A 15 -3.28 -6.45 5.54
N TYR A 16 -3.65 -6.04 4.31
CA TYR A 16 -4.41 -6.90 3.40
C TYR A 16 -3.65 -8.18 3.03
N ALA A 17 -2.39 -8.05 2.63
CA ALA A 17 -1.56 -9.17 2.20
C ALA A 17 -1.34 -10.18 3.32
N GLU A 18 -1.10 -9.71 4.55
CA GLU A 18 -0.99 -10.54 5.75
C GLU A 18 -2.29 -11.31 6.04
N GLU A 19 -3.45 -10.62 6.08
CA GLU A 19 -4.73 -11.30 6.32
C GLU A 19 -5.05 -12.30 5.22
N ARG A 20 -4.69 -11.97 3.97
CA ARG A 20 -4.90 -12.82 2.81
C ARG A 20 -4.10 -14.12 2.92
N ILE A 21 -2.80 -14.05 3.19
CA ILE A 21 -1.98 -15.26 3.32
C ILE A 21 -2.37 -16.07 4.56
N CYS A 22 -2.71 -15.42 5.69
CA CYS A 22 -3.18 -16.11 6.90
C CYS A 22 -4.51 -16.83 6.66
N THR A 23 -5.42 -16.25 5.86
CA THR A 23 -6.68 -16.91 5.47
C THR A 23 -6.42 -18.14 4.60
N LEU A 24 -5.52 -18.04 3.62
CA LEU A 24 -5.13 -19.18 2.77
C LEU A 24 -4.47 -20.29 3.60
N HIS A 25 -3.55 -19.90 4.50
CA HIS A 25 -2.86 -20.81 5.42
C HIS A 25 -3.85 -21.58 6.31
N ARG A 26 -4.76 -20.89 6.99
CA ARG A 26 -5.79 -21.54 7.83
C ARG A 26 -6.64 -22.54 7.06
N ARG A 27 -7.01 -22.21 5.82
CA ARG A 27 -7.77 -23.12 4.93
C ARG A 27 -6.94 -24.35 4.57
N LEU A 28 -5.70 -24.15 4.15
CA LEU A 28 -4.82 -25.24 3.74
C LEU A 28 -4.47 -26.18 4.91
N CYS A 29 -4.22 -25.64 6.12
CA CYS A 29 -4.03 -26.45 7.33
C CYS A 29 -5.24 -27.35 7.61
N LYS A 30 -6.46 -26.81 7.46
CA LYS A 30 -7.70 -27.56 7.65
C LYS A 30 -7.90 -28.62 6.57
N GLU A 31 -7.65 -28.29 5.30
CA GLU A 31 -7.79 -29.21 4.17
C GLU A 31 -6.80 -30.38 4.25
N ARG A 32 -5.56 -30.13 4.67
CA ARG A 32 -4.51 -31.15 4.79
C ARG A 32 -4.46 -31.83 6.16
N ASN A 33 -5.25 -31.36 7.13
CA ASN A 33 -5.24 -31.81 8.52
C ASN A 33 -3.82 -31.87 9.11
N THR A 34 -3.02 -30.85 8.84
CA THR A 34 -1.62 -30.73 9.28
C THR A 34 -1.22 -29.26 9.39
N GLU A 35 -0.19 -28.97 10.18
CA GLU A 35 0.34 -27.62 10.30
C GLU A 35 1.23 -27.32 9.09
N ILE A 36 0.90 -26.25 8.37
CA ILE A 36 1.64 -25.81 7.18
C ILE A 36 2.62 -24.71 7.58
N PRO A 37 3.89 -24.75 7.12
CA PRO A 37 4.82 -23.65 7.34
C PRO A 37 4.31 -22.34 6.75
N LEU A 38 4.47 -21.24 7.49
CA LEU A 38 4.08 -19.90 7.09
C LEU A 38 5.30 -18.97 7.16
N TYR A 39 5.73 -18.46 6.01
CA TYR A 39 6.94 -17.64 5.90
C TYR A 39 6.62 -16.20 5.49
N TYR A 40 7.35 -15.26 6.09
CA TYR A 40 7.40 -13.85 5.70
C TYR A 40 8.81 -13.54 5.21
N ILE A 41 8.97 -13.28 3.91
CA ILE A 41 10.23 -12.81 3.32
C ILE A 41 10.23 -11.29 3.39
N ALA A 42 11.07 -10.74 4.27
CA ALA A 42 11.28 -9.31 4.47
C ALA A 42 12.49 -8.84 3.67
N ASP A 43 12.28 -7.92 2.73
CA ASP A 43 13.34 -7.36 1.87
C ASP A 43 13.74 -5.92 2.24
N MET A 44 13.13 -5.35 3.29
CA MET A 44 13.47 -4.01 3.77
C MET A 44 14.75 -4.05 4.61
N ILE A 45 15.84 -3.45 4.11
CA ILE A 45 17.11 -3.36 4.82
C ILE A 45 16.99 -2.35 5.98
N PRO A 46 17.42 -2.67 7.22
CA PRO A 46 17.32 -1.79 8.39
C PRO A 46 18.31 -0.60 8.34
N TYR A 47 18.14 0.32 7.37
CA TYR A 47 18.93 1.54 7.30
C TYR A 47 18.27 2.71 8.02
N GLY A 48 18.89 3.13 9.13
CA GLY A 48 18.49 4.31 9.88
C GLY A 48 17.24 4.12 10.74
N ARG A 49 17.03 5.07 11.67
CA ARG A 49 15.97 4.97 12.69
C ARG A 49 14.56 4.89 12.12
N GLU A 50 14.28 5.59 11.02
CA GLU A 50 12.96 5.57 10.37
C GLU A 50 12.59 4.16 9.90
N THR A 51 13.52 3.50 9.21
CA THR A 51 13.33 2.15 8.69
C THR A 51 13.25 1.13 9.82
N GLU A 52 14.08 1.27 10.87
CA GLU A 52 13.99 0.43 12.06
C GLU A 52 12.61 0.53 12.74
N GLN A 53 12.04 1.73 12.83
CA GLN A 53 10.69 1.92 13.36
C GLN A 53 9.62 1.26 12.48
N LYS A 54 9.74 1.35 11.15
CA LYS A 54 8.85 0.69 10.20
C LYS A 54 8.92 -0.84 10.32
N ILE A 55 10.13 -1.39 10.37
CA ILE A 55 10.36 -2.83 10.60
C ILE A 55 9.78 -3.25 11.97
N GLY A 56 9.93 -2.42 13.00
CA GLY A 56 9.33 -2.64 14.32
C GLY A 56 7.80 -2.73 14.25
N LYS A 57 7.14 -1.81 13.53
CA LYS A 57 5.69 -1.84 13.31
C LYS A 57 5.25 -3.11 12.56
N HIS A 58 5.95 -3.50 11.49
CA HIS A 58 5.63 -4.74 10.75
C HIS A 58 5.83 -5.99 11.64
N ARG A 59 6.90 -6.02 12.45
CA ARG A 59 7.15 -7.07 13.44
C ARG A 59 6.01 -7.19 14.46
N GLN A 60 5.45 -6.07 14.91
CA GLN A 60 4.30 -6.05 15.81
C GLN A 60 3.02 -6.54 15.10
N GLN A 61 2.78 -6.09 13.86
CA GLN A 61 1.60 -6.50 13.07
C GLN A 61 1.54 -8.02 12.83
N ARG A 62 2.70 -8.66 12.65
CA ARG A 62 2.80 -10.12 12.45
C ARG A 62 2.93 -10.94 13.74
N ALA A 63 3.13 -10.31 14.89
CA ALA A 63 3.34 -11.02 16.15
C ALA A 63 2.11 -11.90 16.47
N GLY A 64 2.36 -13.17 16.81
CA GLY A 64 1.30 -14.14 17.11
C GLY A 64 0.56 -14.73 15.89
N LYS A 65 0.87 -14.32 14.66
CA LYS A 65 0.26 -14.89 13.43
C LYS A 65 0.94 -16.17 12.92
N GLY A 66 2.05 -16.59 13.54
CA GLY A 66 2.75 -17.85 13.20
C GLY A 66 3.79 -17.75 12.07
N PHE A 67 4.17 -16.54 11.64
CA PHE A 67 5.20 -16.36 10.62
C PHE A 67 6.61 -16.71 11.13
N ALA A 68 7.33 -17.55 10.37
CA ALA A 68 8.79 -17.55 10.36
C ALA A 68 9.29 -16.44 9.43
N THR A 69 10.21 -15.60 9.90
CA THR A 69 10.75 -14.49 9.09
C THR A 69 12.05 -14.88 8.41
N LEU A 70 12.13 -14.60 7.11
CA LEU A 70 13.32 -14.72 6.29
C LEU A 70 13.75 -13.33 5.84
N GLU A 71 14.93 -12.89 6.25
CA GLU A 71 15.46 -11.56 5.93
C GLU A 71 16.33 -11.64 4.66
N TRP A 72 15.69 -11.55 3.50
CA TRP A 72 16.33 -11.70 2.18
C TRP A 72 16.21 -10.41 1.38
N TYR A 73 17.32 -9.68 1.31
CA TYR A 73 17.36 -8.33 0.76
C TYR A 73 17.75 -8.30 -0.73
N VAL A 74 18.51 -9.29 -1.20
CA VAL A 74 19.00 -9.46 -2.58
C VAL A 74 19.09 -10.95 -2.92
N ASP A 75 19.20 -11.27 -4.21
CA ASP A 75 19.46 -12.58 -4.80
C ASP A 75 18.50 -13.69 -4.35
N LEU A 76 17.20 -13.48 -4.56
CA LEU A 76 16.19 -14.51 -4.28
C LEU A 76 16.52 -15.89 -4.89
N PRO A 77 16.96 -16.01 -6.17
CA PRO A 77 17.35 -17.30 -6.74
C PRO A 77 18.51 -17.97 -6.00
N GLY A 78 19.54 -17.22 -5.63
CA GLY A 78 20.68 -17.72 -4.85
C GLY A 78 20.24 -18.26 -3.50
N LYS A 79 19.34 -17.53 -2.81
CA LYS A 79 18.73 -17.98 -1.55
C LYS A 79 18.00 -19.31 -1.72
N LEU A 80 17.13 -19.41 -2.72
CA LEU A 80 16.31 -20.60 -2.95
C LEU A 80 17.12 -21.81 -3.45
N SER A 81 18.33 -21.58 -3.97
CA SER A 81 19.23 -22.64 -4.45
C SER A 81 20.18 -23.15 -3.37
N GLY A 82 20.17 -22.55 -2.16
CA GLY A 82 21.12 -22.87 -1.10
C GLY A 82 22.55 -22.46 -1.42
N ALA A 83 22.76 -21.53 -2.36
CA ALA A 83 24.08 -21.00 -2.65
C ALA A 83 24.53 -20.11 -1.50
N GLU A 84 25.70 -20.42 -0.91
CA GLU A 84 26.33 -19.55 0.07
C GLU A 84 26.75 -18.25 -0.64
N THR A 85 26.03 -17.17 -0.35
CA THR A 85 26.48 -15.80 -0.69
C THR A 85 27.22 -15.25 0.52
N GLU A 86 28.50 -14.91 0.34
CA GLU A 86 29.30 -14.24 1.38
C GLU A 86 28.59 -12.95 1.82
N GLY A 87 28.36 -12.80 3.13
CA GLY A 87 27.75 -11.60 3.73
C GLY A 87 26.24 -11.63 3.95
N ALA A 88 25.57 -12.74 3.66
CA ALA A 88 24.12 -12.81 3.74
C ALA A 88 23.62 -13.31 5.12
N ALA A 89 22.76 -12.52 5.79
CA ALA A 89 22.38 -12.69 7.20
C ALA A 89 21.62 -13.98 7.54
N GLN A 90 21.02 -14.67 6.56
CA GLN A 90 20.40 -15.99 6.70
C GLN A 90 20.63 -16.82 5.42
N ALA A 91 21.03 -18.09 5.59
CA ALA A 91 21.18 -19.07 4.51
C ALA A 91 19.80 -19.62 4.10
N GLY A 92 19.46 -19.61 2.80
CA GLY A 92 18.14 -20.01 2.28
C GLY A 92 17.93 -21.53 2.19
N SER A 93 18.16 -22.23 3.30
CA SER A 93 18.05 -23.69 3.39
C SER A 93 16.63 -24.18 3.76
N GLU A 94 15.67 -23.27 3.88
CA GLU A 94 14.30 -23.59 4.28
C GLU A 94 13.56 -24.39 3.20
N ASP A 95 12.95 -25.50 3.61
CA ASP A 95 12.04 -26.23 2.76
C ASP A 95 10.71 -25.48 2.64
N LEU A 96 10.52 -24.81 1.51
CA LEU A 96 9.28 -24.10 1.20
C LEU A 96 8.18 -25.02 0.64
N SER A 97 8.46 -26.32 0.49
CA SER A 97 7.54 -27.30 -0.09
C SER A 97 6.18 -27.30 0.61
N GLY A 98 5.15 -26.88 -0.12
CA GLY A 98 3.79 -26.84 0.39
C GLY A 98 3.50 -25.73 1.42
N ALA A 99 4.46 -24.82 1.66
CA ALA A 99 4.31 -23.69 2.58
C ALA A 99 3.36 -22.61 2.05
N CYS A 100 2.98 -21.69 2.94
CA CYS A 100 2.39 -20.40 2.59
C CYS A 100 3.45 -19.31 2.75
N VAL A 101 3.63 -18.46 1.73
CA VAL A 101 4.71 -17.46 1.70
C VAL A 101 4.15 -16.08 1.40
N LEU A 102 4.59 -15.08 2.16
CA LEU A 102 4.39 -13.66 1.89
C LEU A 102 5.74 -13.03 1.58
N LEU A 103 5.87 -12.40 0.41
CA LEU A 103 7.03 -11.60 0.01
C LEU A 103 6.69 -10.11 0.04
N GLU A 104 7.38 -9.33 0.88
CA GLU A 104 7.10 -7.91 1.07
C GLU A 104 8.38 -7.05 1.29
N CYS A 105 8.63 -6.00 0.49
CA CYS A 105 7.99 -5.61 -0.78
C CYS A 105 8.94 -5.47 -1.98
N VAL A 106 8.45 -5.90 -3.14
CA VAL A 106 9.17 -5.93 -4.42
C VAL A 106 9.75 -4.57 -4.83
N SER A 107 9.15 -3.45 -4.40
CA SER A 107 9.72 -2.12 -4.66
C SER A 107 11.05 -1.88 -3.95
N ASN A 108 11.22 -2.41 -2.72
CA ASN A 108 12.50 -2.36 -1.99
C ASN A 108 13.47 -3.36 -2.59
N LEU A 109 13.03 -4.60 -2.87
CA LEU A 109 13.87 -5.59 -3.53
C LEU A 109 14.40 -5.08 -4.88
N THR A 110 13.59 -4.35 -5.65
CA THR A 110 14.02 -3.71 -6.90
C THR A 110 15.14 -2.70 -6.65
N ALA A 111 15.01 -1.86 -5.62
CA ALA A 111 16.06 -0.91 -5.27
C ALA A 111 17.33 -1.63 -4.80
N ASN A 112 17.19 -2.64 -3.94
CA ASN A 112 18.32 -3.40 -3.42
C ASN A 112 19.08 -4.10 -4.55
N GLU A 113 18.37 -4.78 -5.45
CA GLU A 113 18.98 -5.45 -6.60
C GLU A 113 19.67 -4.48 -7.57
N MET A 114 19.23 -3.22 -7.64
CA MET A 114 19.87 -2.22 -8.49
C MET A 114 21.13 -1.61 -7.86
N TYR A 115 21.11 -1.37 -6.55
CA TYR A 115 22.05 -0.45 -5.90
C TYR A 115 22.90 -1.06 -4.78
N GLU A 116 22.43 -2.14 -4.14
CA GLU A 116 23.15 -2.73 -3.02
C GLU A 116 24.28 -3.65 -3.47
N PRO A 117 25.37 -3.78 -2.68
CA PRO A 117 26.39 -4.78 -2.91
C PRO A 117 25.77 -6.18 -2.97
N GLY A 118 26.06 -6.93 -4.04
CA GLY A 118 25.48 -8.25 -4.28
C GLY A 118 24.15 -8.25 -5.04
N GLY A 119 23.60 -7.06 -5.33
CA GLY A 119 22.48 -6.91 -6.25
C GLY A 119 22.84 -7.22 -7.71
N ALA A 120 21.83 -7.57 -8.50
CA ALA A 120 21.98 -7.96 -9.90
C ALA A 120 22.28 -6.79 -10.88
N GLY A 121 22.18 -5.54 -10.45
CA GLY A 121 22.44 -4.34 -11.26
C GLY A 121 21.63 -4.33 -12.55
N ALA A 122 22.30 -4.44 -13.71
CA ALA A 122 21.61 -4.48 -15.01
C ALA A 122 20.62 -5.65 -15.17
N TYR A 123 20.78 -6.72 -14.38
CA TYR A 123 19.94 -7.92 -14.43
C TYR A 123 18.81 -7.93 -13.37
N THR A 124 18.52 -6.79 -12.72
CA THR A 124 17.48 -6.70 -11.66
C THR A 124 16.15 -7.34 -12.06
N VAL A 125 15.63 -7.02 -13.24
CA VAL A 125 14.31 -7.51 -13.69
C VAL A 125 14.32 -9.03 -13.82
N GLU A 126 15.33 -9.59 -14.47
CA GLU A 126 15.50 -11.04 -14.62
C GLU A 126 15.65 -11.73 -13.26
N ARG A 127 16.51 -11.19 -12.39
CA ARG A 127 16.79 -11.77 -11.07
C ARG A 127 15.54 -11.87 -10.19
N ILE A 128 14.75 -10.80 -10.12
CA ILE A 128 13.53 -10.76 -9.30
C ILE A 128 12.46 -11.67 -9.89
N THR A 129 12.23 -11.60 -11.21
CA THR A 129 11.18 -12.40 -11.86
C THR A 129 11.46 -13.89 -11.75
N GLU A 130 12.71 -14.30 -11.90
CA GLU A 130 13.16 -15.67 -11.68
C GLU A 130 12.98 -16.11 -10.22
N GLY A 131 13.39 -15.28 -9.26
CA GLY A 131 13.25 -15.59 -7.84
C GLY A 131 11.80 -15.79 -7.42
N VAL A 132 10.88 -14.94 -7.90
CA VAL A 132 9.45 -15.06 -7.62
C VAL A 132 8.84 -16.28 -8.32
N ARG A 133 9.29 -16.61 -9.55
CA ARG A 133 8.90 -17.84 -10.24
C ARG A 133 9.30 -19.08 -9.43
N MET A 134 10.53 -19.11 -8.92
CA MET A 134 11.02 -20.20 -8.08
C MET A 134 10.23 -20.31 -6.76
N LEU A 135 9.88 -19.19 -6.12
CA LEU A 135 9.00 -19.20 -4.94
C LEU A 135 7.64 -19.82 -5.26
N ARG A 136 7.01 -19.36 -6.35
CA ARG A 136 5.70 -19.86 -6.81
C ARG A 136 5.71 -21.36 -7.06
N GLU A 137 6.80 -21.91 -7.57
CA GLU A 137 6.93 -23.34 -7.86
C GLU A 137 7.19 -24.20 -6.61
N ARG A 138 7.72 -23.60 -5.53
CA ARG A 138 8.09 -24.32 -4.31
C ARG A 138 7.02 -24.26 -3.23
N CYS A 139 6.21 -23.21 -3.16
CA CYS A 139 5.18 -23.05 -2.14
C CYS A 139 3.76 -23.40 -2.63
N ALA A 140 2.84 -23.68 -1.71
CA ALA A 140 1.43 -23.91 -2.06
C ALA A 140 0.68 -22.59 -2.35
N HIS A 141 0.95 -21.56 -1.54
CA HIS A 141 0.38 -20.23 -1.69
C HIS A 141 1.45 -19.15 -1.58
N LEU A 142 1.41 -18.20 -2.51
CA LEU A 142 2.32 -17.06 -2.55
C LEU A 142 1.49 -15.77 -2.60
N VAL A 143 1.73 -14.85 -1.68
CA VAL A 143 1.26 -13.47 -1.78
C VAL A 143 2.48 -12.58 -1.92
N VAL A 144 2.49 -11.71 -2.94
CA VAL A 144 3.60 -10.80 -3.22
C VAL A 144 3.10 -9.36 -3.14
N VAL A 145 3.81 -8.51 -2.40
CA VAL A 145 3.48 -7.10 -2.24
C VAL A 145 4.41 -6.25 -3.09
N THR A 146 3.85 -5.35 -3.88
CA THR A 146 4.57 -4.31 -4.62
C THR A 146 3.89 -2.94 -4.44
N ASN A 147 4.49 -1.88 -4.98
CA ASN A 147 3.99 -0.53 -4.87
C ASN A 147 3.60 0.03 -6.25
N ASP A 148 2.54 0.84 -6.28
CA ASP A 148 2.25 1.76 -7.40
C ASP A 148 2.95 3.09 -7.09
N VAL A 149 3.94 3.45 -7.91
CA VAL A 149 4.76 4.67 -7.78
C VAL A 149 4.77 5.51 -9.06
N PHE A 150 3.79 5.30 -9.94
CA PHE A 150 3.81 5.79 -11.33
C PHE A 150 3.00 7.07 -11.54
N ARG A 151 2.56 7.75 -10.46
CA ARG A 151 1.55 8.84 -10.54
C ARG A 151 2.00 10.18 -9.98
N GLU A 152 3.30 10.45 -9.97
CA GLU A 152 3.80 11.77 -9.64
C GLU A 152 3.93 12.68 -10.86
N SER A 153 3.85 13.98 -10.62
CA SER A 153 3.99 15.02 -11.65
C SER A 153 5.40 15.61 -11.74
N VAL A 154 6.32 15.18 -10.87
CA VAL A 154 7.70 15.69 -10.81
C VAL A 154 8.54 15.02 -11.89
N PRO A 155 9.41 15.76 -12.62
CA PRO A 155 10.32 15.16 -13.58
C PRO A 155 11.27 14.16 -12.92
N ASP A 156 11.44 13.01 -13.56
CA ASP A 156 12.37 11.99 -13.12
C ASP A 156 13.82 12.38 -13.42
N SER A 157 14.73 12.09 -12.49
CA SER A 157 16.15 11.94 -12.84
C SER A 157 16.36 10.66 -13.66
N ASP A 158 17.50 10.51 -14.33
CA ASP A 158 17.82 9.30 -15.09
C ASP A 158 17.76 8.03 -14.21
N GLU A 159 18.22 8.14 -12.96
CA GLU A 159 18.18 7.06 -11.97
C GLU A 159 16.74 6.71 -11.59
N MET A 160 15.89 7.71 -11.35
CA MET A 160 14.47 7.51 -11.02
C MET A 160 13.71 6.87 -12.20
N ALA A 161 14.00 7.32 -13.42
CA ALA A 161 13.43 6.76 -14.63
C ALA A 161 13.82 5.29 -14.81
N GLN A 162 15.10 4.95 -14.57
CA GLN A 162 15.58 3.57 -14.66
C GLN A 162 14.96 2.68 -13.57
N TYR A 163 14.82 3.17 -12.34
CA TYR A 163 14.13 2.45 -11.26
C TYR A 163 12.66 2.19 -11.61
N LYS A 164 11.92 3.22 -12.03
CA LYS A 164 10.51 3.09 -12.43
C LYS A 164 10.34 2.11 -13.59
N LYS A 165 11.24 2.17 -14.58
CA LYS A 165 11.25 1.22 -15.69
C LYS A 165 11.41 -0.21 -15.19
N ASN A 166 12.44 -0.48 -14.37
CA ASN A 166 12.68 -1.81 -13.82
C ASN A 166 11.51 -2.31 -12.97
N LEU A 167 10.99 -1.48 -12.05
CA LEU A 167 9.84 -1.83 -11.21
C LEU A 167 8.57 -2.08 -12.05
N GLY A 168 8.34 -1.27 -13.08
CA GLY A 168 7.22 -1.45 -14.00
C GLY A 168 7.31 -2.76 -14.79
N GLU A 169 8.50 -3.10 -15.29
CA GLU A 169 8.76 -4.37 -15.97
C GLU A 169 8.56 -5.57 -15.03
N VAL A 170 9.12 -5.51 -13.81
CA VAL A 170 8.90 -6.51 -12.76
C VAL A 170 7.41 -6.65 -12.45
N ASN A 171 6.71 -5.56 -12.14
CA ASN A 171 5.28 -5.58 -11.81
C ASN A 171 4.44 -6.23 -12.92
N ARG A 172 4.73 -5.94 -14.19
CA ARG A 172 4.05 -6.55 -15.34
C ARG A 172 4.33 -8.05 -15.42
N ALA A 173 5.58 -8.47 -15.24
CA ALA A 173 5.94 -9.89 -15.25
C ALA A 173 5.27 -10.65 -14.09
N LEU A 174 5.30 -10.08 -12.88
CA LEU A 174 4.63 -10.68 -11.71
C LEU A 174 3.12 -10.75 -11.89
N ALA A 175 2.50 -9.70 -12.45
CA ALA A 175 1.07 -9.69 -12.76
C ALA A 175 0.67 -10.74 -13.81
N GLN A 176 1.55 -11.02 -14.78
CA GLN A 176 1.35 -12.12 -15.74
C GLN A 176 1.39 -13.48 -15.04
N MET A 177 2.34 -13.71 -14.14
CA MET A 177 2.51 -14.95 -13.35
C MET A 177 1.42 -15.18 -12.29
N ALA A 178 0.86 -14.11 -11.73
CA ALA A 178 -0.11 -14.19 -10.65
C ALA A 178 -1.47 -14.72 -11.15
N ASP A 179 -2.13 -15.54 -10.34
CA ASP A 179 -3.50 -15.98 -10.61
C ASP A 179 -4.49 -14.84 -10.33
N ARG A 180 -4.14 -13.95 -9.38
CA ARG A 180 -4.93 -12.77 -8.99
C ARG A 180 -4.05 -11.53 -8.84
N VAL A 181 -4.56 -10.37 -9.22
CA VAL A 181 -3.93 -9.07 -8.95
C VAL A 181 -4.95 -8.19 -8.22
N THR A 182 -4.56 -7.67 -7.06
CA THR A 182 -5.40 -6.82 -6.21
C THR A 182 -4.70 -5.48 -6.00
N GLU A 183 -5.36 -4.38 -6.34
CA GLU A 183 -4.94 -3.04 -5.96
C GLU A 183 -5.62 -2.65 -4.65
N VAL A 184 -4.87 -2.09 -3.70
CA VAL A 184 -5.41 -1.55 -2.46
C VAL A 184 -5.32 -0.02 -2.50
N VAL A 185 -6.48 0.63 -2.41
CA VAL A 185 -6.64 2.09 -2.41
C VAL A 185 -7.28 2.48 -1.09
N PHE A 186 -6.50 3.08 -0.19
CA PHE A 186 -6.95 3.52 1.14
C PHE A 186 -7.81 2.49 1.90
N GLY A 187 -7.28 1.27 2.04
CA GLY A 187 -7.93 0.15 2.73
C GLY A 187 -9.00 -0.57 1.90
N ARG A 188 -9.35 -0.07 0.72
CA ARG A 188 -10.35 -0.68 -0.18
C ARG A 188 -9.66 -1.49 -1.27
N THR A 189 -10.17 -2.69 -1.54
CA THR A 189 -9.53 -3.63 -2.46
C THR A 189 -10.26 -3.63 -3.80
N VAL A 190 -9.50 -3.47 -4.88
CA VAL A 190 -9.99 -3.51 -6.26
C VAL A 190 -9.32 -4.69 -6.95
N CYS A 191 -10.12 -5.65 -7.39
CA CYS A 191 -9.59 -6.80 -8.12
C CYS A 191 -9.28 -6.38 -9.57
N VAL A 192 -8.01 -6.43 -9.95
CA VAL A 192 -7.53 -6.04 -11.30
C VAL A 192 -7.48 -7.25 -12.23
N LYS A 193 -7.14 -8.44 -11.70
CA LYS A 193 -7.08 -9.71 -12.44
C LYS A 193 -7.63 -10.84 -11.57
N GLY A 194 -8.45 -11.73 -12.13
CA GLY A 194 -9.03 -12.91 -11.44
C GLY A 194 -10.55 -13.00 -11.61
N GLU A 195 -11.20 -13.95 -10.92
CA GLU A 195 -12.66 -14.24 -11.02
C GLU A 195 -13.59 -13.07 -10.60
N GLU A 196 -13.01 -11.96 -10.17
CA GLU A 196 -13.72 -10.76 -9.75
C GLU A 196 -13.14 -9.48 -10.37
N ALA A 197 -12.43 -9.59 -11.50
CA ALA A 197 -11.82 -8.42 -12.15
C ALA A 197 -12.83 -7.28 -12.38
N GLY A 198 -12.47 -6.07 -11.94
CA GLY A 198 -13.32 -4.88 -11.97
C GLY A 198 -14.28 -4.75 -10.79
N LYS A 199 -14.37 -5.75 -9.90
CA LYS A 199 -15.17 -5.66 -8.67
C LYS A 199 -14.33 -5.13 -7.52
N THR A 200 -14.95 -4.27 -6.73
CA THR A 200 -14.42 -3.84 -5.43
C THR A 200 -14.91 -4.80 -4.36
N VAL A 201 -14.00 -5.30 -3.53
CA VAL A 201 -14.34 -6.17 -2.39
C VAL A 201 -14.18 -5.37 -1.10
N ARG A 202 -15.25 -5.39 -0.27
CA ARG A 202 -15.31 -4.69 1.01
C ARG A 202 -14.32 -5.29 2.01
N ALA A 203 -13.64 -4.44 2.78
CA ALA A 203 -12.92 -4.90 3.98
C ALA A 203 -13.95 -5.32 5.05
N ALA A 204 -13.59 -6.30 5.88
CA ALA A 204 -14.53 -7.11 6.68
C ALA A 204 -15.15 -6.43 7.92
N ASP A 205 -14.94 -5.13 8.14
CA ASP A 205 -15.61 -4.37 9.19
C ASP A 205 -16.26 -3.12 8.59
N GLU A 206 -17.59 -3.07 8.65
CA GLU A 206 -18.34 -1.84 8.39
C GLU A 206 -18.37 -1.05 9.72
N GLY A 207 -17.39 -0.17 9.91
CA GLY A 207 -17.48 0.87 10.93
C GLY A 207 -18.74 1.70 10.72
N ALA A 208 -19.31 2.24 11.80
CA ALA A 208 -20.53 3.05 11.75
C ALA A 208 -20.39 4.21 10.74
N ASP A 209 -21.43 4.42 9.93
CA ASP A 209 -21.49 5.51 8.95
C ASP A 209 -21.35 6.87 9.65
N ALA A 210 -20.35 7.65 9.24
CA ALA A 210 -19.98 8.91 9.88
C ALA A 210 -20.52 10.17 9.17
N GLY A 211 -21.43 10.02 8.20
CA GLY A 211 -21.95 11.14 7.42
C GLY A 211 -20.89 11.79 6.53
N MET A 212 -20.00 10.99 5.94
CA MET A 212 -18.83 11.45 5.20
C MET A 212 -18.71 10.79 3.82
N ILE A 213 -18.29 11.56 2.83
CA ILE A 213 -17.92 11.12 1.48
C ILE A 213 -16.44 11.42 1.27
N LEU A 214 -15.68 10.41 0.85
CA LEU A 214 -14.27 10.58 0.48
C LEU A 214 -14.13 10.47 -1.05
N ILE A 215 -13.50 11.46 -1.67
CA ILE A 215 -13.21 11.48 -3.11
C ILE A 215 -11.71 11.57 -3.31
N THR A 216 -11.14 10.61 -4.02
CA THR A 216 -9.69 10.46 -4.19
C THR A 216 -9.31 10.33 -5.65
N GLY A 217 -8.02 10.43 -5.94
CA GLY A 217 -7.48 10.25 -7.28
C GLY A 217 -6.13 10.93 -7.43
N GLY A 218 -5.52 10.79 -8.60
CA GLY A 218 -4.29 11.53 -8.91
C GLY A 218 -4.51 13.06 -8.92
N ALA A 219 -3.40 13.79 -9.00
CA ALA A 219 -3.43 15.22 -9.23
C ALA A 219 -4.13 15.53 -10.56
N TYR A 220 -4.89 16.64 -10.58
CA TYR A 220 -5.56 17.18 -11.77
C TYR A 220 -6.57 16.23 -12.45
N GLN A 221 -7.08 15.21 -11.75
CA GLN A 221 -8.05 14.25 -12.29
C GLN A 221 -9.51 14.75 -12.30
N GLY A 222 -9.78 16.02 -11.96
CA GLY A 222 -11.14 16.59 -11.95
C GLY A 222 -12.00 16.20 -10.74
N LYS A 223 -11.37 16.00 -9.57
CA LYS A 223 -12.07 15.53 -8.36
C LYS A 223 -13.10 16.52 -7.82
N LEU A 224 -12.76 17.81 -7.79
CA LEU A 224 -13.65 18.87 -7.34
C LEU A 224 -14.83 19.06 -8.29
N GLU A 225 -14.57 19.03 -9.60
CA GLU A 225 -15.59 19.10 -10.65
C GLU A 225 -16.58 17.92 -10.51
N TYR A 226 -16.06 16.70 -10.39
CA TYR A 226 -16.87 15.52 -10.13
C TYR A 226 -17.74 15.66 -8.87
N ALA A 227 -17.15 16.18 -7.79
CA ALA A 227 -17.89 16.41 -6.55
C ALA A 227 -19.03 17.42 -6.74
N LYS A 228 -18.78 18.54 -7.45
CA LYS A 228 -19.78 19.58 -7.73
C LYS A 228 -20.95 19.08 -8.57
N GLU A 229 -20.67 18.25 -9.57
CA GLU A 229 -21.70 17.67 -10.43
C GLU A 229 -22.59 16.68 -9.67
N LYS A 230 -21.99 15.94 -8.73
CA LYS A 230 -22.66 14.87 -8.00
C LYS A 230 -23.38 15.33 -6.73
N TYR A 231 -22.81 16.29 -6.02
CA TYR A 231 -23.31 16.81 -4.77
C TYR A 231 -23.50 18.31 -4.91
N GLU A 232 -24.74 18.79 -4.77
CA GLU A 232 -25.05 20.19 -4.97
C GLU A 232 -24.39 21.06 -3.89
N PHE A 233 -23.32 21.77 -4.26
CA PHE A 233 -22.66 22.78 -3.44
C PHE A 233 -22.01 23.88 -4.30
N THR A 234 -21.89 25.08 -3.73
CA THR A 234 -21.26 26.24 -4.40
C THR A 234 -20.07 26.81 -3.65
N LYS A 235 -19.84 26.38 -2.41
CA LYS A 235 -18.72 26.79 -1.55
C LYS A 235 -17.96 25.57 -1.08
N TRP A 236 -16.64 25.71 -1.01
CA TRP A 236 -15.72 24.72 -0.47
C TRP A 236 -14.53 25.43 0.17
N THR A 237 -13.87 24.75 1.08
CA THR A 237 -12.64 25.20 1.71
C THR A 237 -11.46 24.47 1.06
N ASP A 238 -10.33 25.16 0.87
CA ASP A 238 -9.12 24.59 0.29
C ASP A 238 -8.12 24.23 1.41
N GLY A 239 -7.68 22.97 1.46
CA GLY A 239 -6.74 22.46 2.45
C GLY A 239 -5.37 23.15 2.45
N ALA A 240 -5.00 23.88 1.40
CA ALA A 240 -3.80 24.71 1.38
C ALA A 240 -3.88 25.91 2.34
N VAL A 241 -5.09 26.40 2.64
CA VAL A 241 -5.31 27.62 3.45
C VAL A 241 -6.31 27.44 4.58
N CYS A 242 -7.05 26.32 4.63
CA CYS A 242 -8.02 25.98 5.67
C CYS A 242 -7.39 26.12 7.06
N GLU A 243 -8.00 26.90 7.94
CA GLU A 243 -7.56 27.00 9.33
C GLU A 243 -7.91 25.72 10.11
N THR A 244 -7.22 25.48 11.24
CA THR A 244 -7.45 24.25 12.03
C THR A 244 -8.90 24.17 12.52
N ASP A 245 -9.47 25.26 13.02
CA ASP A 245 -10.82 25.26 13.58
C ASP A 245 -11.91 25.21 12.49
N GLU A 246 -11.59 25.70 11.28
CA GLU A 246 -12.52 25.69 10.13
C GLU A 246 -12.83 24.25 9.67
N ILE A 247 -11.93 23.30 9.97
CA ILE A 247 -12.11 21.92 9.55
C ILE A 247 -13.36 21.28 10.12
N HIS A 248 -13.91 21.70 11.26
CA HIS A 248 -15.15 21.08 11.77
C HIS A 248 -16.40 21.56 11.04
N SER A 249 -16.38 22.81 10.57
CA SER A 249 -17.56 23.47 9.99
C SER A 249 -17.62 23.38 8.46
N CYS A 250 -16.52 23.03 7.79
CA CYS A 250 -16.49 22.96 6.35
C CYS A 250 -17.20 21.69 5.82
N ARG A 251 -18.32 21.89 5.11
CA ARG A 251 -19.03 20.82 4.42
C ARG A 251 -18.17 20.16 3.34
N VAL A 252 -17.41 20.93 2.58
CA VAL A 252 -16.54 20.42 1.50
C VAL A 252 -15.12 20.91 1.70
N LEU A 253 -14.19 19.98 1.81
CA LEU A 253 -12.76 20.23 1.96
C LEU A 253 -12.00 19.68 0.76
N ASP A 254 -11.56 20.57 -0.12
CA ASP A 254 -10.69 20.23 -1.24
C ASP A 254 -9.21 20.24 -0.85
N HIS A 255 -8.37 19.59 -1.65
CA HIS A 255 -6.93 19.50 -1.43
C HIS A 255 -6.56 19.06 0.00
N PHE A 256 -7.29 18.10 0.57
CA PHE A 256 -7.11 17.67 1.96
C PHE A 256 -5.68 17.17 2.26
N HIS A 257 -5.00 16.61 1.25
CA HIS A 257 -3.59 16.27 1.34
C HIS A 257 -2.71 17.49 1.71
N LEU A 258 -2.99 18.69 1.19
CA LEU A 258 -2.25 19.91 1.58
C LEU A 258 -2.54 20.34 3.01
N PHE A 259 -3.74 20.07 3.52
CA PHE A 259 -4.05 20.27 4.95
C PHE A 259 -3.18 19.35 5.81
N ILE A 260 -3.13 18.05 5.47
CA ILE A 260 -2.27 17.07 6.17
C ILE A 260 -0.81 17.52 6.13
N ARG A 261 -0.31 18.02 5.00
CA ARG A 261 1.06 18.54 4.89
C ARG A 261 1.32 19.65 5.89
N ARG A 262 0.45 20.66 5.92
CA ARG A 262 0.56 21.79 6.86
C ARG A 262 0.43 21.34 8.32
N TRP A 263 -0.47 20.41 8.59
CA TRP A 263 -0.66 19.82 9.91
C TRP A 263 0.65 19.23 10.43
N LEU A 264 1.30 18.39 9.63
CA LEU A 264 2.59 17.78 9.99
C LEU A 264 3.72 18.81 10.13
N GLN A 265 3.73 19.88 9.32
CA GLN A 265 4.71 20.98 9.46
C GLN A 265 4.60 21.70 10.81
N THR A 266 3.45 21.65 11.47
CA THR A 266 3.28 22.19 12.84
C THR A 266 3.75 21.23 13.94
N GLY A 267 4.27 20.04 13.58
CA GLY A 267 4.72 19.02 14.53
C GLY A 267 3.59 18.19 15.15
N LYS A 268 2.36 18.33 14.65
CA LYS A 268 1.21 17.55 15.10
C LYS A 268 1.16 16.19 14.41
N THR A 269 0.48 15.23 15.03
CA THR A 269 0.49 13.81 14.69
C THR A 269 -0.72 13.37 13.87
N GLN A 270 -0.61 12.16 13.29
CA GLN A 270 -1.71 11.49 12.60
C GLN A 270 -2.90 11.26 13.55
N GLU A 271 -2.63 10.80 14.77
CA GLU A 271 -3.64 10.43 15.75
C GLU A 271 -4.46 11.64 16.19
N GLU A 272 -3.81 12.80 16.37
CA GLU A 272 -4.50 14.05 16.68
C GLU A 272 -5.41 14.50 15.53
N LEU A 273 -4.97 14.37 14.27
CA LEU A 273 -5.81 14.74 13.12
C LEU A 273 -7.00 13.79 12.95
N ILE A 274 -6.80 12.48 13.14
CA ILE A 274 -7.90 11.51 13.10
C ILE A 274 -8.94 11.85 14.18
N ARG A 275 -8.51 12.16 15.40
CA ARG A 275 -9.43 12.60 16.47
C ARG A 275 -10.19 13.85 16.06
N LEU A 276 -9.49 14.86 15.57
CA LEU A 276 -10.10 16.11 15.10
C LEU A 276 -11.16 15.87 14.01
N LEU A 277 -10.92 14.95 13.07
CA LEU A 277 -11.85 14.68 11.97
C LEU A 277 -13.11 13.91 12.39
N PHE A 278 -13.01 13.11 13.46
CA PHE A 278 -14.11 12.28 13.96
C PHE A 278 -14.73 12.80 15.26
N GLU A 279 -14.18 13.85 15.87
CA GLU A 279 -14.83 14.63 16.91
C GLU A 279 -16.10 15.26 16.31
N GLN A 280 -17.24 14.68 16.68
CA GLN A 280 -18.56 15.14 16.24
C GLN A 280 -18.95 16.39 17.03
N ASP A 281 -19.41 17.41 16.33
CA ASP A 281 -20.44 18.28 16.90
C ASP A 281 -21.73 17.44 16.96
N GLU A 282 -22.37 17.34 18.12
CA GLU A 282 -23.62 16.57 18.34
C GLU A 282 -24.81 17.06 17.48
N ASP A 283 -24.62 18.14 16.72
CA ASP A 283 -25.56 18.63 15.75
C ASP A 283 -25.50 17.79 14.47
N GLN A 284 -26.54 16.97 14.29
CA GLN A 284 -26.86 16.23 13.07
C GLN A 284 -26.83 17.18 11.86
N GLN A 285 -25.70 17.31 11.18
CA GLN A 285 -25.68 17.94 9.87
C GLN A 285 -26.53 17.09 8.92
N GLU A 286 -27.59 17.68 8.37
CA GLU A 286 -28.46 17.03 7.38
C GLU A 286 -27.67 16.61 6.11
N GLU A 287 -26.54 17.27 5.85
CA GLU A 287 -25.71 17.05 4.67
C GLU A 287 -24.39 16.37 5.02
N LYS A 288 -24.03 15.35 4.23
CA LYS A 288 -22.76 14.64 4.38
C LYS A 288 -21.57 15.55 4.08
N ARG A 289 -20.52 15.40 4.89
CA ARG A 289 -19.23 16.07 4.69
C ARG A 289 -18.47 15.44 3.52
N ILE A 290 -17.86 16.24 2.66
CA ILE A 290 -17.11 15.79 1.48
C ILE A 290 -15.64 16.14 1.63
N ILE A 291 -14.77 15.13 1.66
CA ILE A 291 -13.32 15.30 1.71
C ILE A 291 -12.74 14.87 0.36
N ILE A 292 -11.97 15.76 -0.26
CA ILE A 292 -11.33 15.52 -1.55
C ILE A 292 -9.82 15.51 -1.38
N CYS A 293 -9.16 14.42 -1.78
CA CYS A 293 -7.75 14.17 -1.48
C CYS A 293 -6.98 13.59 -2.67
N ASP A 294 -5.69 13.92 -2.77
CA ASP A 294 -4.81 13.35 -3.78
C ASP A 294 -4.20 12.05 -3.27
N GLU A 295 -3.99 11.09 -4.18
CA GLU A 295 -3.29 9.83 -3.90
C GLU A 295 -1.76 10.05 -3.83
N THR A 296 -1.28 10.88 -2.90
CA THR A 296 0.16 11.23 -2.75
C THR A 296 1.07 10.03 -2.51
N GLY A 297 0.51 8.93 -1.99
CA GLY A 297 1.21 7.66 -1.83
C GLY A 297 1.59 6.96 -3.13
N CYS A 298 1.11 7.41 -4.30
CA CYS A 298 1.39 6.78 -5.59
C CYS A 298 2.56 7.43 -6.38
N GLY A 299 3.33 8.31 -5.76
CA GLY A 299 4.62 8.81 -6.30
C GLY A 299 5.82 8.00 -5.78
N LEU A 300 7.01 8.25 -6.34
CA LEU A 300 8.27 7.69 -5.84
C LEU A 300 8.52 8.08 -4.37
N VAL A 301 9.37 7.31 -3.69
CA VAL A 301 9.79 7.61 -2.32
C VAL A 301 10.81 8.76 -2.35
N PRO A 302 10.52 9.92 -1.75
CA PRO A 302 11.43 11.07 -1.75
C PRO A 302 12.65 10.86 -0.83
N VAL A 303 13.73 11.58 -1.13
CA VAL A 303 14.95 11.62 -0.30
C VAL A 303 14.72 12.43 0.99
N ASP A 304 13.86 13.43 0.94
CA ASP A 304 13.48 14.21 2.11
C ASP A 304 12.60 13.39 3.08
N ALA A 305 12.96 13.40 4.36
CA ALA A 305 12.29 12.61 5.39
C ALA A 305 10.86 13.09 5.66
N PHE A 306 10.64 14.41 5.61
CA PHE A 306 9.31 14.99 5.83
C PHE A 306 8.37 14.62 4.67
N GLU A 307 8.82 14.71 3.42
CA GLU A 307 7.98 14.32 2.27
C GLU A 307 7.67 12.81 2.28
N ARG A 308 8.55 11.95 2.83
CA ARG A 308 8.26 10.52 3.06
C ARG A 308 7.20 10.31 4.14
N GLU A 309 7.31 11.01 5.26
CA GLU A 309 6.33 10.96 6.34
C GLU A 309 4.97 11.46 5.87
N TYR A 310 4.95 12.60 5.17
CA TYR A 310 3.75 13.22 4.64
C TYR A 310 2.95 12.27 3.73
N ARG A 311 3.59 11.67 2.71
CA ARG A 311 2.90 10.73 1.80
C ARG A 311 2.36 9.50 2.51
N GLU A 312 3.07 9.00 3.52
CA GLU A 312 2.65 7.82 4.28
C GLU A 312 1.49 8.15 5.22
N THR A 313 1.58 9.25 5.97
CA THR A 313 0.54 9.73 6.87
C THR A 313 -0.73 10.11 6.12
N ALA A 314 -0.61 10.80 4.96
CA ALA A 314 -1.77 11.11 4.14
C ALA A 314 -2.52 9.84 3.70
N GLY A 315 -1.80 8.80 3.30
CA GLY A 315 -2.42 7.51 2.95
C GLY A 315 -3.09 6.81 4.12
N ARG A 316 -2.47 6.85 5.31
CA ARG A 316 -3.05 6.25 6.53
C ARG A 316 -4.30 6.99 6.98
N ILE A 317 -4.29 8.32 6.99
CA ILE A 317 -5.47 9.12 7.32
C ILE A 317 -6.59 8.83 6.31
N CYS A 318 -6.29 8.80 5.01
CA CYS A 318 -7.30 8.46 4.01
C CYS A 318 -7.83 7.03 4.17
N THR A 319 -7.01 6.09 4.64
CA THR A 319 -7.48 4.73 4.98
C THR A 319 -8.48 4.76 6.14
N ALA A 320 -8.20 5.52 7.19
CA ALA A 320 -9.14 5.70 8.31
C ALA A 320 -10.43 6.42 7.86
N LEU A 321 -10.32 7.48 7.05
CA LEU A 321 -11.48 8.17 6.48
C LEU A 321 -12.31 7.23 5.61
N ALA A 322 -11.67 6.45 4.73
CA ALA A 322 -12.35 5.49 3.87
C ALA A 322 -13.07 4.42 4.68
N GLU A 323 -12.54 4.02 5.85
CA GLU A 323 -13.15 3.07 6.78
C GLU A 323 -14.55 3.55 7.23
N HIS A 324 -14.62 4.80 7.68
CA HIS A 324 -15.81 5.44 8.26
C HIS A 324 -16.70 6.21 7.28
N ALA A 325 -16.23 6.50 6.07
CA ALA A 325 -17.00 7.22 5.05
C ALA A 325 -18.18 6.38 4.56
N ASP A 326 -19.35 6.97 4.37
CA ASP A 326 -20.51 6.34 3.75
C ASP A 326 -20.23 5.95 2.28
N GLU A 327 -19.48 6.80 1.58
CA GLU A 327 -19.14 6.62 0.18
C GLU A 327 -17.69 6.95 -0.06
N VAL A 328 -17.03 6.13 -0.88
CA VAL A 328 -15.65 6.40 -1.33
C VAL A 328 -15.62 6.34 -2.85
N TYR A 329 -15.10 7.39 -3.47
CA TYR A 329 -14.94 7.50 -4.91
C TYR A 329 -13.48 7.67 -5.29
N ARG A 330 -13.05 6.97 -6.33
CA ARG A 330 -11.78 7.22 -7.01
C ARG A 330 -12.04 7.83 -8.37
N VAL A 331 -11.52 9.01 -8.64
CA VAL A 331 -11.72 9.75 -9.89
C VAL A 331 -10.51 9.58 -10.80
N VAL A 332 -10.76 9.17 -12.03
CA VAL A 332 -9.76 9.04 -13.10
C VAL A 332 -10.31 9.71 -14.35
N CYS A 333 -9.57 10.66 -14.92
CA CYS A 333 -9.98 11.45 -16.08
C CYS A 333 -11.39 12.08 -15.94
N GLY A 334 -11.73 12.59 -14.75
CA GLY A 334 -13.05 13.15 -14.42
C GLY A 334 -14.14 12.11 -14.15
N ILE A 335 -13.86 10.81 -14.35
CA ILE A 335 -14.83 9.72 -14.17
C ILE A 335 -14.67 9.14 -12.76
N GLY A 336 -15.71 9.25 -11.94
CA GLY A 336 -15.75 8.66 -10.60
C GLY A 336 -16.12 7.17 -10.61
N MET A 337 -15.28 6.36 -9.97
CA MET A 337 -15.54 4.96 -9.65
C MET A 337 -15.85 4.82 -8.16
N ARG A 338 -17.03 4.30 -7.81
CA ARG A 338 -17.39 4.04 -6.42
C ARG A 338 -16.66 2.80 -5.90
N ILE A 339 -15.93 2.94 -4.80
CA ILE A 339 -15.18 1.87 -4.12
C ILE A 339 -15.65 1.61 -2.67
N LYS A 340 -16.65 2.35 -2.19
CA LYS A 340 -17.50 2.01 -1.04
C LYS A 340 -18.91 2.55 -1.26
#